data_AF-A0A6G4CKK8-F1
#
_entry.id   AF-A0A6G4CKK8-F1
#
_cell.length_a   1.000
_cell.length_b   1.000
_cell.length_c   1.000
_cell.angle_alpha   90.00
_cell.angle_beta   90.00
_cell.angle_gamma   90.00
#
_symmetry.space_group_name_H-M   'P 1'
#
loop_
_entity.id
_entity.type
_entity.pdbx_description
1 polymer ?
#
loop_
_entity_poly.entity_id
_entity_poly.type
_entity_poly.pdbx_seq_one_letter_code
_entity_poly.pdbx_strand_id
1 'polypeptide(L)'
;MKNILIVTPEIPYPAFKGNQNRIHQTIKLLESLNCKISLAILNSNQKERKSIDVKKDVLKAYKLSDVIVKRHPKFSKDNVFSALKKIDESLFGTDRICTQETCPYT
;
A
#
# COMPACT_ATOMS: atom_id res chain seq x y z
N MET A 1 -17.72 -17.14 11.36
CA MET A 1 -16.66 -16.11 11.47
C MET A 1 -16.24 -15.72 10.07
N LYS A 2 -16.30 -14.44 9.69
CA LYS A 2 -15.93 -13.97 8.33
C LYS A 2 -14.45 -13.60 8.28
N ASN A 3 -13.78 -13.97 7.19
CA ASN A 3 -12.40 -13.58 6.92
C ASN A 3 -12.41 -12.36 6.00
N ILE A 4 -11.76 -11.28 6.40
CA ILE A 4 -11.72 -10.02 5.66
C ILE A 4 -10.25 -9.67 5.39
N LEU A 5 -9.94 -9.39 4.12
CA LEU A 5 -8.66 -8.81 3.72
C LEU A 5 -8.89 -7.32 3.45
N ILE A 6 -8.16 -6.47 4.16
CA ILE A 6 -8.12 -5.02 3.92
C ILE A 6 -6.83 -4.71 3.18
N VAL A 7 -6.93 -4.04 2.03
CA VAL A 7 -5.79 -3.53 1.27
C VAL A 7 -5.86 -2.01 1.28
N THR A 8 -4.80 -1.35 1.72
CA THR A 8 -4.77 0.11 1.88
C THR A 8 -3.43 0.71 1.46
N PRO A 9 -3.40 1.86 0.76
CA PRO A 9 -2.16 2.60 0.50
C PRO A 9 -1.65 3.35 1.74
N GLU A 10 -2.53 3.60 2.70
CA GLU A 10 -2.26 4.42 3.88
C GLU A 10 -2.12 3.56 5.14
N ILE A 11 -1.21 3.98 6.02
CA ILE A 11 -1.02 3.35 7.33
C ILE A 11 -2.17 3.80 8.26
N PRO A 12 -2.96 2.87 8.81
CA PRO A 12 -4.14 3.23 9.61
C PRO A 12 -3.82 3.67 11.04
N TYR A 13 -2.56 3.59 11.48
CA TYR A 13 -2.17 3.98 12.83
C TYR A 13 -0.72 4.51 12.90
N PRO A 14 -0.46 5.58 13.66
CA PRO A 14 -1.44 6.51 14.23
C PRO A 14 -2.19 7.29 13.14
N ALA A 15 -3.50 7.50 13.33
CA ALA A 15 -4.37 8.14 12.36
C ALA A 15 -4.44 9.66 12.58
N PHE A 16 -3.77 10.42 11.73
CA PHE A 16 -3.76 11.89 11.79
C PHE A 16 -4.50 12.54 10.62
N LYS A 17 -4.68 11.80 9.52
CA LYS A 17 -5.35 12.28 8.30
C LYS A 17 -6.71 11.62 8.14
N GLY A 18 -7.65 12.29 7.47
CA GLY A 18 -8.99 11.78 7.22
C GLY A 18 -9.02 10.38 6.60
N ASN A 19 -8.15 10.10 5.62
CA ASN A 19 -8.05 8.78 4.99
C ASN A 19 -7.61 7.69 5.97
N GLN A 20 -6.60 7.97 6.80
CA GLN A 20 -6.14 7.05 7.84
C GLN A 20 -7.24 6.77 8.86
N ASN A 21 -8.01 7.80 9.23
CA ASN A 21 -9.11 7.70 10.19
C ASN A 21 -10.26 6.81 9.66
N ARG A 22 -10.59 6.91 8.37
CA ARG A 22 -11.61 6.03 7.76
C ARG A 22 -11.20 4.56 7.83
N ILE A 23 -9.93 4.26 7.54
CA ILE A 23 -9.41 2.88 7.61
C ILE A 23 -9.39 2.41 9.08
N HIS A 24 -8.95 3.27 10.01
CA HIS A 24 -8.97 2.99 11.45
C HIS A 24 -10.38 2.61 11.93
N GLN A 25 -11.39 3.44 11.63
CA GLN A 25 -12.79 3.19 12.00
C GLN A 25 -13.32 1.90 11.36
N THR A 26 -12.96 1.63 10.11
CA THR A 26 -13.34 0.39 9.40
C THR A 26 -12.78 -0.84 10.11
N ILE A 27 -11.50 -0.82 10.50
CA ILE A 27 -10.89 -1.94 11.25
C ILE A 27 -11.60 -2.13 12.59
N LYS A 28 -11.84 -1.04 13.33
CA LYS A 28 -12.53 -1.10 14.64
C LYS A 28 -13.96 -1.65 14.54
N LEU A 29 -14.69 -1.26 13.50
CA LEU A 29 -16.03 -1.80 13.24
C LEU A 29 -15.95 -3.31 12.96
N LEU A 30 -15.05 -3.75 12.09
CA LEU A 30 -14.90 -5.18 11.75
C LEU A 30 -14.44 -6.02 12.95
N GLU A 31 -13.58 -5.46 13.83
CA GLU A 31 -13.21 -6.08 15.11
C GLU A 31 -14.44 -6.26 16.01
N SER A 32 -15.31 -5.24 16.10
CA SER A 32 -16.54 -5.30 16.91
C SER A 32 -17.53 -6.36 16.40
N LEU A 33 -17.49 -6.65 15.10
CA LEU A 33 -18.28 -7.70 14.46
C LEU A 33 -17.61 -9.08 14.52
N ASN A 34 -16.53 -9.22 15.30
CA ASN A 34 -15.78 -10.46 15.50
C ASN A 34 -15.29 -11.10 14.18
N CYS A 35 -14.92 -10.25 13.21
CA CYS A 35 -14.32 -10.70 11.95
C CYS A 35 -12.84 -11.02 12.14
N LYS A 36 -12.32 -11.99 11.37
CA LYS A 36 -10.89 -12.28 11.29
C LYS A 36 -10.30 -11.40 10.18
N ILE A 37 -9.44 -10.45 10.55
CA ILE A 37 -8.97 -9.40 9.64
C ILE A 37 -7.49 -9.60 9.32
N SER A 38 -7.17 -9.69 8.04
CA SER A 38 -5.80 -9.56 7.52
C SER A 38 -5.63 -8.20 6.86
N LEU A 39 -4.45 -7.58 7.00
CA LEU A 39 -4.21 -6.22 6.54
C LEU A 39 -2.95 -6.15 5.67
N ALA A 40 -3.11 -5.68 4.43
CA ALA A 40 -2.02 -5.38 3.52
C ALA A 40 -1.88 -3.86 3.35
N ILE A 41 -0.74 -3.31 3.77
CA ILE A 41 -0.43 -1.87 3.70
C ILE A 41 0.58 -1.67 2.57
N LEU A 42 0.16 -0.92 1.54
CA LEU A 42 0.97 -0.50 0.39
C LEU A 42 1.54 0.90 0.63
N ASN A 43 2.38 1.04 1.66
CA ASN A 43 2.86 2.33 2.14
C ASN A 43 3.65 3.08 1.04
N SER A 44 3.11 4.21 0.58
CA SER A 44 3.74 5.11 -0.38
C SER A 44 4.37 6.37 0.26
N ASN A 45 4.00 6.68 1.51
CA ASN A 45 4.14 8.04 2.05
C ASN A 45 5.11 8.17 3.22
N GLN A 46 5.38 7.11 3.99
CA GLN A 46 6.33 7.16 5.10
C GLN A 46 7.67 6.50 4.72
N LYS A 47 8.51 7.24 3.99
CA LYS A 47 9.81 6.76 3.47
C LYS A 47 10.82 6.40 4.56
N GLU A 48 10.79 7.12 5.69
CA GLU A 48 11.79 6.98 6.75
C GLU A 48 11.49 5.82 7.71
N ARG A 49 10.22 5.42 7.83
CA ARG A 49 9.82 4.35 8.75
C ARG A 49 9.98 2.98 8.14
N LYS A 50 10.73 2.08 8.79
CA LYS A 50 10.91 0.71 8.30
C LYS A 50 9.57 -0.05 8.37
N SER A 51 9.32 -0.91 7.38
CA SER A 51 8.07 -1.70 7.30
C SER A 51 7.82 -2.53 8.56
N ILE A 52 8.89 -3.01 9.21
CA ILE A 52 8.79 -3.81 10.44
C ILE A 52 8.27 -3.00 11.63
N ASP A 53 8.64 -1.73 11.73
CA ASP A 53 8.19 -0.85 12.81
C ASP A 53 6.73 -0.48 12.62
N VAL A 54 6.33 -0.20 11.38
CA VAL A 54 4.91 0.01 11.01
C VAL A 54 4.09 -1.23 11.35
N LYS A 55 4.56 -2.43 11.00
CA LYS A 55 3.88 -3.69 11.32
C LYS A 55 3.69 -3.83 12.83
N LYS A 56 4.72 -3.56 13.64
CA LYS A 56 4.64 -3.63 15.10
C LYS A 56 3.59 -2.67 15.67
N ASP A 57 3.56 -1.42 15.21
CA ASP A 57 2.60 -0.45 15.71
C ASP A 57 1.16 -0.79 15.34
N VAL A 58 0.95 -1.27 14.12
CA VAL A 58 -0.37 -1.72 13.65
C VAL A 58 -0.85 -2.94 14.44
N LEU A 59 0.02 -3.92 14.69
CA LEU A 59 -0.32 -5.10 15.51
C LEU A 59 -0.57 -4.75 16.99
N LYS A 60 0.02 -3.67 17.50
CA LYS A 60 -0.30 -3.17 18.85
C LYS A 60 -1.67 -2.50 18.92
N ALA A 61 -2.11 -1.85 17.85
CA ALA A 61 -3.36 -1.09 17.82
C ALA A 61 -4.61 -1.95 17.51
N TYR A 62 -4.42 -3.09 16.84
CA TYR A 62 -5.51 -3.89 16.28
C TYR A 62 -5.31 -5.41 16.48
N LYS A 63 -6.41 -6.14 16.68
CA LYS A 63 -6.49 -7.60 16.72
C LYS A 63 -6.57 -8.16 15.30
N LEU A 64 -5.44 -8.18 14.61
CA LEU A 64 -5.32 -8.66 13.23
C LEU A 64 -4.74 -10.08 13.20
N SER A 65 -5.20 -10.91 12.27
CA SER A 65 -4.65 -12.25 12.06
C SER A 65 -3.33 -12.24 11.32
N ASP A 66 -3.14 -11.30 10.39
CA ASP A 66 -1.87 -11.08 9.71
C ASP A 66 -1.76 -9.63 9.23
N VAL A 67 -0.52 -9.15 9.13
CA VAL A 67 -0.19 -7.82 8.63
C VAL A 67 1.01 -7.91 7.70
N ILE A 68 0.84 -7.45 6.47
CA ILE A 68 1.90 -7.28 5.50
C ILE A 68 2.06 -5.79 5.22
N VAL A 69 3.30 -5.31 5.30
CA VAL A 69 3.65 -3.94 4.92
C VAL A 69 4.63 -4.02 3.75
N LYS A 70 4.15 -3.64 2.56
CA LYS A 70 4.97 -3.50 1.36
C LYS A 70 5.09 -2.02 1.03
N ARG A 71 6.31 -1.58 0.74
CA ARG A 71 6.49 -0.23 0.19
C ARG A 71 6.11 -0.28 -1.28
N HIS A 72 5.22 0.62 -1.69
CA HIS A 72 4.94 0.75 -3.11
C HIS A 72 6.20 1.28 -3.80
N PRO A 73 6.71 0.65 -4.86
CA PRO A 73 7.79 1.23 -5.64
C PRO A 73 7.30 2.58 -6.18
N LYS A 74 8.04 3.65 -5.89
CA LYS A 74 7.80 4.94 -6.57
C LYS A 74 8.50 4.85 -7.91
N PHE A 75 7.73 4.75 -8.98
CA PHE A 75 8.24 4.91 -10.32
C PHE A 75 8.52 6.39 -10.53
N SER A 76 9.78 6.82 -10.41
CA SER A 76 10.16 8.15 -10.88
C SER A 76 10.45 8.08 -12.38
N LYS A 77 10.18 9.18 -13.10
CA LYS A 77 10.57 9.31 -14.52
C LYS A 77 12.07 9.09 -14.72
N ASP A 78 12.87 9.47 -13.73
CA ASP A 78 14.33 9.31 -13.73
C ASP A 78 14.78 7.86 -13.51
N ASN A 79 13.88 7.00 -13.00
CA ASN A 79 14.12 5.59 -12.69
C ASN A 79 13.25 4.66 -13.56
N VAL A 80 13.00 5.03 -14.82
CA VAL A 80 12.67 4.00 -15.80
C VAL A 80 13.88 3.08 -15.88
N PHE A 81 13.76 1.88 -15.30
CA PHE A 81 14.79 0.85 -15.38
C PHE A 81 15.29 0.79 -16.82
N SER A 82 16.59 0.98 -17.04
CA SER A 82 17.19 1.01 -18.39
C SER A 82 16.84 -0.24 -19.21
N ALA A 83 16.58 -1.37 -18.54
CA ALA A 83 16.05 -2.58 -19.14
C ALA A 83 14.63 -2.41 -19.73
N LEU A 84 13.73 -1.72 -19.03
CA LEU A 84 12.37 -1.44 -19.52
C LEU A 84 12.40 -0.45 -20.68
N LYS A 85 13.29 0.56 -20.63
CA LYS A 85 13.49 1.50 -21.74
C LYS A 85 13.95 0.78 -23.02
N LYS A 86 14.88 -0.16 -22.91
CA LYS A 86 15.34 -0.97 -24.06
C LYS A 86 14.24 -1.85 -24.64
N ILE A 87 13.40 -2.43 -23.79
CA ILE A 87 12.29 -3.28 -24.21
C ILE A 87 11.23 -2.42 -24.92
N ASP A 88 10.89 -1.26 -24.36
CA ASP A 88 9.92 -0.31 -24.91
C ASP A 88 10.37 0.26 -26.28
N GLU A 89 11.63 0.71 -26.38
CA GLU A 89 12.25 1.16 -27.63
C GLU A 89 12.25 0.06 -28.71
N SER A 90 12.44 -1.21 -28.33
CA SER A 90 12.46 -2.32 -29.28
C SER A 90 11.09 -2.81 -29.73
N LEU A 91 10.05 -2.66 -28.90
CA LEU A 91 8.74 -3.28 -29.12
C LEU A 91 7.65 -2.27 -29.53
N PHE A 92 7.68 -1.03 -29.07
CA PHE A 92 6.50 -0.15 -29.11
C PHE A 92 6.72 1.28 -29.63
N GLY A 93 7.96 1.72 -29.86
CA GLY A 93 8.26 3.07 -30.33
C GLY A 93 8.08 4.15 -29.24
N THR A 94 8.67 5.32 -29.45
CA THR A 94 9.04 6.34 -28.43
C THR A 94 7.93 6.96 -27.56
N ASP A 95 6.65 6.62 -27.73
CA ASP A 95 5.52 7.45 -27.26
C ASP A 95 4.56 6.78 -26.24
N ARG A 96 4.98 5.77 -25.47
CA ARG A 96 4.03 5.05 -24.58
C ARG A 96 4.31 5.03 -23.08
N ILE A 97 5.42 5.60 -22.60
CA ILE A 97 5.64 5.69 -21.15
C ILE A 97 4.70 6.75 -20.57
N CYS A 98 3.61 6.31 -19.94
CA CYS A 98 2.67 7.17 -19.23
C CYS A 98 3.41 7.94 -18.12
N THR A 99 3.49 9.26 -18.27
CA THR A 99 4.35 10.13 -17.46
C THR A 99 3.67 10.68 -16.20
N GLN A 100 2.53 10.12 -15.79
CA GLN A 100 1.86 10.46 -14.53
C GLN A 100 1.98 9.26 -13.57
N GLU A 101 2.03 9.53 -12.26
CA GLU A 101 2.07 8.54 -11.17
C GLU A 101 0.77 7.71 -11.11
N THR A 102 0.43 7.01 -12.18
CA THR A 102 -0.75 6.18 -12.29
C THR A 102 -0.31 4.76 -12.58
N CYS A 103 -0.70 3.86 -11.67
CA CYS A 103 -0.64 2.41 -11.85
C CYS A 103 -1.10 2.05 -13.28
N PRO A 104 -0.40 1.16 -14.00
CA PRO A 104 -0.76 0.83 -15.38
C PRO A 104 -2.20 0.30 -15.40
N TYR A 105 -3.06 0.97 -16.17
CA TYR A 105 -4.38 0.43 -16.52
C TYR A 105 -4.19 -0.71 -17.52
N THR A 106 -5.05 -1.71 -17.38
CA THR A 106 -5.10 -2.93 -18.22
C THR A 106 -5.48 -2.59 -19.65
#